data_AF-A0A9E4DJV8-F1
#
_entry.id   AF-A0A9E4DJV8-F1
#
_cell.length_a   1.000
_cell.length_b   1.000
_cell.length_c   1.000
_cell.angle_alpha   90.00
_cell.angle_beta   90.00
_cell.angle_gamma   90.00
#
_symmetry.space_group_name_H-M   'P 1'
#
loop_
_entity.id
_entity.type
_entity.pdbx_description
1 polymer ?
#
loop_
_entity_poly.entity_id
_entity_poly.type
_entity_poly.pdbx_seq_one_letter_code
_entity_poly.pdbx_strand_id
1 'polypeptide(L)'
;MRILLANPRGFCAGVDRAIEIVERALDTFGAPIYVRHEVVHNRFVVERLRDRGAVFVDELGEIPDGGTVIFSAHGVSRTVREEAEQRHLTVFDATCPLVTKVHLEVARHCRAGEEVVLIGHKGHPEVEGTMGQYRCTDDGAGIYLVETPEDVAHLYVRDPDKLAFVTQTTLSMHDTAKVIDALRARFPKIQGPKKDDICYATQ
;
A
#
# COMPACT_ATOMS: atom_id res chain seq x y z
N MET A 1 -23.39 24.96 -23.53
CA MET A 1 -23.04 23.96 -22.51
C MET A 1 -21.91 24.52 -21.65
N ARG A 2 -22.06 24.57 -20.32
CA ARG A 2 -21.01 25.04 -19.41
C ARG A 2 -20.31 23.82 -18.79
N ILE A 3 -19.01 23.68 -19.01
CA ILE A 3 -18.18 22.63 -18.40
C ILE A 3 -17.56 23.21 -17.13
N LEU A 4 -17.65 22.48 -16.01
CA LEU A 4 -17.02 22.84 -14.74
C LEU A 4 -15.89 21.84 -14.44
N LEU A 5 -14.74 22.35 -13.99
CA LEU A 5 -13.58 21.53 -13.65
C LEU A 5 -13.25 21.69 -12.17
N ALA A 6 -13.16 20.58 -11.45
CA ALA A 6 -12.76 20.56 -10.04
C ALA A 6 -11.28 20.97 -9.88
N ASN A 7 -10.93 21.60 -8.77
CA ASN A 7 -9.56 21.80 -8.32
C ASN A 7 -9.49 21.53 -6.81
N PRO A 8 -8.63 20.61 -6.34
CA PRO A 8 -7.64 19.84 -7.11
C PRO A 8 -8.27 18.76 -8.02
N ARG A 9 -7.52 18.31 -9.04
CA ARG A 9 -7.80 17.14 -9.89
C ARG A 9 -6.51 16.63 -10.54
N GLY A 10 -6.42 15.34 -10.84
CA GLY A 10 -5.30 14.76 -11.59
C GLY A 10 -4.24 14.11 -10.69
N PHE A 11 -2.97 14.24 -11.07
CA PHE A 11 -1.86 13.55 -10.41
C PHE A 11 -1.53 14.13 -9.03
N CYS A 12 -1.15 13.23 -8.13
CA CYS A 12 -0.58 13.58 -6.83
C CYS A 12 0.94 13.37 -6.85
N ALA A 13 1.63 13.88 -5.83
CA ALA A 13 3.09 13.79 -5.75
C ALA A 13 3.61 12.34 -5.76
N GLY A 14 2.86 11.38 -5.20
CA GLY A 14 3.23 9.96 -5.22
C GLY A 14 3.15 9.36 -6.63
N VAL A 15 2.13 9.72 -7.39
CA VAL A 15 1.93 9.27 -8.78
C VAL A 15 3.01 9.85 -9.69
N ASP A 16 3.25 11.16 -9.61
CA ASP A 16 4.28 11.82 -10.43
C ASP A 16 5.66 11.21 -10.19
N ARG A 17 6.05 11.04 -8.91
CA ARG A 17 7.31 10.40 -8.53
C ARG A 17 7.42 8.99 -9.10
N ALA A 18 6.37 8.18 -8.99
CA ALA A 18 6.43 6.78 -9.39
C ALA A 18 6.59 6.63 -10.91
N ILE A 19 5.88 7.45 -11.67
CA ILE A 19 6.03 7.52 -13.13
C ILE A 19 7.45 7.95 -13.49
N GLU A 20 7.97 9.03 -12.88
CA GLU A 20 9.31 9.54 -13.16
C GLU A 20 10.40 8.50 -12.89
N ILE A 21 10.26 7.69 -11.83
CA ILE A 21 11.21 6.61 -11.51
C ILE A 21 11.28 5.59 -12.66
N VAL A 22 10.13 5.17 -13.22
CA VAL A 22 10.11 4.23 -14.35
C VAL A 22 10.73 4.85 -15.60
N GLU A 23 10.36 6.09 -15.91
CA GLU A 23 10.88 6.79 -17.07
C GLU A 23 12.39 6.98 -17.01
N ARG A 24 12.92 7.39 -15.85
CA ARG A 24 14.36 7.57 -15.65
C ARG A 24 15.13 6.25 -15.65
N ALA A 25 14.55 5.18 -15.13
CA ALA A 25 15.16 3.86 -15.22
C ALA A 25 15.28 3.41 -16.68
N LEU A 26 14.23 3.59 -17.49
CA LEU A 26 14.28 3.31 -18.92
C LEU A 26 15.33 4.17 -19.64
N ASP A 27 15.41 5.47 -19.31
CA ASP A 27 16.39 6.37 -19.94
C ASP A 27 17.84 6.08 -19.53
N THR A 28 18.06 5.55 -18.33
CA THR A 28 19.40 5.30 -17.78
C THR A 28 19.92 3.90 -18.13
N PHE A 29 19.06 2.88 -18.03
CA PHE A 29 19.45 1.47 -18.16
C PHE A 29 18.98 0.83 -19.48
N GLY A 30 18.10 1.50 -20.23
CA GLY A 30 17.46 0.94 -21.41
C GLY A 30 16.36 -0.07 -21.09
N ALA A 31 15.70 -0.59 -22.12
CA ALA A 31 14.69 -1.63 -21.99
C ALA A 31 15.34 -3.03 -21.99
N PRO A 32 14.74 -4.04 -21.30
CA PRO A 32 13.50 -3.95 -20.52
C PRO A 32 13.71 -3.45 -19.08
N ILE A 33 12.74 -2.72 -18.56
CA ILE A 33 12.60 -2.43 -17.11
C ILE A 33 11.36 -3.13 -16.59
N TYR A 34 11.52 -3.96 -15.57
CA TYR A 34 10.40 -4.69 -14.98
C TYR A 34 9.73 -3.85 -13.90
N VAL A 35 8.40 -3.88 -13.85
CA VAL A 35 7.62 -3.18 -12.82
C VAL A 35 6.67 -4.20 -12.19
N ARG A 36 6.76 -4.36 -10.86
CA ARG A 36 5.86 -5.26 -10.13
C ARG A 36 4.50 -4.60 -9.92
N HIS A 37 3.49 -5.20 -10.54
CA HIS A 37 2.16 -4.65 -10.80
C HIS A 37 2.20 -3.35 -11.61
N GLU A 38 1.04 -2.84 -12.01
CA GLU A 38 0.94 -1.51 -12.61
C GLU A 38 1.52 -0.44 -11.67
N VAL A 39 2.40 0.43 -12.20
CA VAL A 39 3.07 1.48 -11.40
C VAL A 39 2.05 2.38 -10.70
N VAL A 40 0.94 2.65 -11.41
CA VAL A 40 -0.28 3.33 -10.96
C VAL A 40 -1.46 2.73 -11.73
N HIS A 41 -2.66 2.73 -11.16
CA HIS A 41 -3.88 2.23 -11.82
C HIS A 41 -4.43 3.21 -12.89
N ASN A 42 -3.65 3.46 -13.95
CA ASN A 42 -4.06 4.28 -15.08
C ASN A 42 -3.59 3.67 -16.40
N ARG A 43 -4.55 3.16 -17.18
CA ARG A 43 -4.30 2.47 -18.45
C ARG A 43 -3.43 3.26 -19.43
N PHE A 44 -3.66 4.56 -19.60
CA PHE A 44 -2.89 5.38 -20.54
C PHE A 44 -1.44 5.53 -20.11
N VAL A 45 -1.19 5.68 -18.80
CA VAL A 45 0.17 5.72 -18.25
C VAL A 45 0.88 4.38 -18.45
N VAL A 46 0.19 3.28 -18.15
CA VAL A 46 0.75 1.93 -18.27
C VAL A 46 1.06 1.59 -19.73
N GLU A 47 0.14 1.85 -20.67
CA GLU A 47 0.36 1.65 -22.11
C GLU A 47 1.55 2.47 -22.61
N ARG A 48 1.63 3.76 -22.25
CA ARG A 48 2.77 4.63 -22.62
C ARG A 48 4.10 4.09 -22.13
N LEU A 49 4.17 3.56 -20.90
CA LEU A 49 5.39 2.98 -20.34
C LEU A 49 5.73 1.64 -21.01
N ARG A 50 4.73 0.81 -21.35
CA ARG A 50 4.92 -0.42 -22.12
C ARG A 50 5.54 -0.12 -23.49
N ASP A 51 5.02 0.89 -24.19
CA ASP A 51 5.54 1.31 -25.50
C ASP A 51 7.01 1.77 -25.44
N ARG A 52 7.47 2.23 -24.27
CA ARG A 52 8.87 2.60 -24.01
C ARG A 52 9.75 1.42 -23.56
N GLY A 53 9.18 0.24 -23.34
CA GLY A 53 9.91 -0.97 -22.94
C GLY A 53 9.80 -1.35 -21.46
N ALA A 54 8.85 -0.77 -20.71
CA ALA A 54 8.50 -1.31 -19.39
C ALA A 54 7.72 -2.63 -19.52
N VAL A 55 8.06 -3.62 -18.70
CA VAL A 55 7.38 -4.91 -18.62
C VAL A 55 6.72 -5.02 -17.26
N PHE A 56 5.40 -5.03 -17.23
CA PHE A 56 4.62 -5.17 -15.99
C PHE A 56 4.41 -6.65 -15.71
N VAL A 57 4.78 -7.08 -14.51
CA VAL A 57 4.70 -8.47 -14.03
C VAL A 57 3.89 -8.53 -12.73
N ASP A 58 3.27 -9.65 -12.45
CA ASP A 58 2.55 -9.85 -11.19
C ASP A 58 3.51 -10.37 -10.12
N GLU A 59 4.38 -11.32 -10.49
CA GLU A 59 5.33 -11.95 -9.59
C GLU A 59 6.78 -11.71 -10.00
N LEU A 60 7.67 -11.66 -9.00
CA LEU A 60 9.09 -11.44 -9.27
C LEU A 60 9.67 -12.59 -10.09
N GLY A 61 9.21 -13.82 -9.90
CA GLY A 61 9.63 -15.01 -10.67
C GLY A 61 9.57 -14.88 -12.19
N GLU A 62 8.81 -13.92 -12.72
CA GLU A 62 8.72 -13.60 -14.16
C GLU A 62 9.91 -12.77 -14.68
N ILE A 63 10.69 -12.19 -13.77
CA ILE A 63 11.86 -11.34 -14.06
C ILE A 63 13.10 -12.24 -14.18
N PRO A 64 13.97 -12.07 -15.20
CA PRO A 64 15.23 -12.80 -15.27
C PRO A 64 16.20 -12.35 -14.16
N ASP A 65 17.09 -13.26 -13.74
CA ASP A 65 18.10 -12.96 -12.72
C ASP A 65 19.00 -11.78 -13.13
N GLY A 66 19.38 -10.96 -12.16
CA GLY A 66 20.12 -9.70 -12.40
C GLY A 66 19.29 -8.60 -13.09
N GLY A 67 18.01 -8.85 -13.36
CA GLY A 67 17.09 -7.86 -13.91
C GLY A 67 16.86 -6.65 -12.98
N THR A 68 16.40 -5.54 -13.57
CA THR A 68 15.99 -4.35 -12.82
C THR A 68 14.49 -4.36 -12.59
N VAL A 69 14.07 -4.26 -11.33
CA VAL A 69 12.67 -4.22 -10.92
C VAL A 69 12.32 -2.92 -10.22
N ILE A 70 11.13 -2.40 -10.52
CA ILE A 70 10.53 -1.26 -9.86
C ILE A 70 9.30 -1.72 -9.09
N PHE A 71 9.24 -1.46 -7.79
CA PHE A 71 8.01 -1.66 -7.01
C PHE A 71 7.05 -0.50 -7.23
N SER A 72 5.77 -0.80 -7.50
CA SER A 72 4.75 0.22 -7.79
C SER A 72 4.49 1.19 -6.62
N ALA A 73 3.74 2.27 -6.90
CA ALA A 73 3.41 3.30 -5.91
C ALA A 73 2.63 2.77 -4.69
N HIS A 74 1.91 1.66 -4.87
CA HIS A 74 1.10 1.00 -3.86
C HIS A 74 1.93 0.26 -2.80
N GLY A 75 3.22 0.06 -3.06
CA GLY A 75 4.11 -0.67 -2.16
C GLY A 75 3.98 -2.19 -2.26
N VAL A 76 4.86 -2.87 -1.52
CA VAL A 76 5.00 -4.33 -1.52
C VAL A 76 5.26 -4.85 -0.11
N SER A 77 4.92 -6.11 0.13
CA SER A 77 5.16 -6.81 1.39
C SER A 77 6.66 -6.98 1.67
N ARG A 78 7.02 -7.30 2.92
CA ARG A 78 8.41 -7.65 3.26
C ARG A 78 8.90 -8.89 2.51
N THR A 79 8.04 -9.90 2.33
CA THR A 79 8.38 -11.12 1.58
C THR A 79 8.87 -10.81 0.18
N VAL A 80 8.15 -9.93 -0.53
CA VAL A 80 8.49 -9.54 -1.91
C VAL A 80 9.82 -8.79 -1.96
N ARG A 81 10.12 -7.96 -0.95
CA ARG A 81 11.42 -7.27 -0.85
C ARG A 81 12.56 -8.26 -0.65
N GLU A 82 12.39 -9.20 0.28
CA GLU A 82 13.38 -10.24 0.57
C GLU A 82 13.61 -11.16 -0.64
N GLU A 83 12.56 -11.52 -1.38
CA GLU A 83 12.68 -12.29 -2.61
C GLU A 83 13.51 -11.53 -3.66
N ALA A 84 13.27 -10.23 -3.87
CA ALA A 84 14.05 -9.43 -4.81
C ALA A 84 15.54 -9.37 -4.42
N GLU A 85 15.84 -9.25 -3.12
CA GLU A 85 17.21 -9.28 -2.58
C GLU A 85 17.87 -10.65 -2.79
N GLN A 86 17.16 -11.74 -2.47
CA GLN A 86 17.66 -13.11 -2.65
C GLN A 86 17.95 -13.44 -4.12
N ARG A 87 17.17 -12.87 -5.03
CA ARG A 87 17.35 -13.03 -6.47
C ARG A 87 18.35 -12.04 -7.08
N HIS A 88 19.00 -11.22 -6.25
CA HIS A 88 19.98 -10.23 -6.66
C HIS A 88 19.46 -9.28 -7.76
N LEU A 89 18.17 -8.94 -7.70
CA LEU A 89 17.58 -7.97 -8.62
C LEU A 89 18.05 -6.56 -8.25
N THR A 90 18.23 -5.70 -9.26
CA THR A 90 18.43 -4.27 -9.01
C THR A 90 17.07 -3.63 -8.73
N VAL A 91 16.86 -3.16 -7.50
CA VAL A 91 15.54 -2.68 -7.05
C VAL A 91 15.50 -1.16 -7.00
N PHE A 92 14.47 -0.57 -7.63
CA PHE A 92 14.03 0.80 -7.36
C PHE A 92 12.65 0.82 -6.70
N ASP A 93 12.53 1.52 -5.59
CA ASP A 93 11.28 1.57 -4.83
C ASP A 93 10.47 2.83 -5.14
N ALA A 94 9.43 2.67 -5.96
CA ALA A 94 8.51 3.75 -6.30
C ALA A 94 7.34 3.89 -5.31
N THR A 95 7.31 3.10 -4.21
CA THR A 95 6.29 3.22 -3.16
C THR A 95 6.09 4.68 -2.76
N CYS A 96 4.83 5.12 -2.69
CA CYS A 96 4.49 6.46 -2.24
C CYS A 96 4.95 6.64 -0.78
N PRO A 97 5.63 7.74 -0.42
CA PRO A 97 6.07 7.97 0.96
C PRO A 97 4.95 7.92 2.01
N LEU A 98 3.71 8.25 1.62
CA LEU A 98 2.55 8.16 2.50
C LEU A 98 2.08 6.72 2.73
N VAL A 99 2.28 5.82 1.76
CA VAL A 99 2.10 4.38 1.95
C VAL A 99 3.23 3.82 2.82
N THR A 100 4.48 4.25 2.58
CA THR A 100 5.62 3.87 3.44
C THR A 100 5.40 4.27 4.90
N LYS A 101 4.78 5.43 5.17
CA LYS A 101 4.39 5.84 6.52
C LYS A 101 3.50 4.77 7.18
N VAL A 102 2.44 4.32 6.50
CA VAL A 102 1.52 3.29 7.02
C VAL A 102 2.27 1.97 7.24
N HIS A 103 3.14 1.57 6.32
CA HIS A 103 3.98 0.38 6.49
C HIS A 103 4.85 0.44 7.76
N LEU A 104 5.44 1.60 8.04
CA LEU A 104 6.26 1.82 9.23
C LEU A 104 5.43 1.81 10.52
N GLU A 105 4.19 2.31 10.48
CA GLU A 105 3.27 2.25 11.61
C GLU A 105 2.88 0.80 11.93
N VAL A 106 2.49 0.00 10.93
CA VAL A 106 2.23 -1.44 11.10
C VAL A 106 3.44 -2.15 11.72
N ALA A 107 4.63 -1.94 11.17
CA ALA A 107 5.86 -2.53 11.70
C ALA A 107 6.20 -2.06 13.13
N ARG A 108 5.81 -0.84 13.51
CA ARG A 108 5.99 -0.30 14.86
C ARG A 108 5.05 -0.97 15.85
N HIS A 109 3.75 -1.05 15.54
CA HIS A 109 2.75 -1.71 16.39
C HIS A 109 3.08 -3.20 16.60
N CYS A 110 3.45 -3.86 15.51
CA CYS A 110 3.96 -5.23 15.52
C CYS A 110 5.13 -5.41 16.51
N ARG A 111 6.16 -4.54 16.47
CA ARG A 111 7.31 -4.59 17.41
C ARG A 111 6.93 -4.27 18.86
N ALA A 112 5.84 -3.55 19.08
CA ALA A 112 5.30 -3.28 20.40
C ALA A 112 4.45 -4.44 20.96
N GLY A 113 4.26 -5.52 20.18
CA GLY A 113 3.39 -6.64 20.54
C GLY A 113 1.90 -6.29 20.50
N GLU A 114 1.54 -5.27 19.72
CA GLU A 114 0.17 -4.84 19.49
C GLU A 114 -0.41 -5.55 18.25
N GLU A 115 -1.67 -5.93 18.33
CA GLU A 115 -2.46 -6.37 17.19
C GLU A 115 -2.86 -5.16 16.34
N VAL A 116 -3.02 -5.35 15.03
CA VAL A 116 -3.34 -4.25 14.11
C VAL A 116 -4.60 -4.56 13.32
N VAL A 117 -5.52 -3.60 13.22
CA VAL A 117 -6.65 -3.65 12.29
C VAL A 117 -6.35 -2.72 11.12
N LEU A 118 -6.21 -3.27 9.92
CA LEU A 118 -6.17 -2.50 8.68
C LEU A 118 -7.59 -2.31 8.16
N ILE A 119 -7.99 -1.06 7.98
CA ILE A 119 -9.20 -0.70 7.24
C ILE A 119 -8.81 -0.55 5.77
N GLY A 120 -9.35 -1.36 4.88
CA GLY A 120 -8.99 -1.33 3.46
C GLY A 120 -9.73 -2.36 2.64
N HIS A 121 -9.56 -2.34 1.32
CA HIS A 121 -10.22 -3.28 0.42
C HIS A 121 -9.39 -4.54 0.17
N LYS A 122 -9.97 -5.71 0.40
CA LYS A 122 -9.30 -6.99 0.16
C LYS A 122 -8.86 -7.12 -1.31
N GLY A 123 -7.63 -7.60 -1.52
CA GLY A 123 -7.05 -7.78 -2.84
C GLY A 123 -6.48 -6.51 -3.47
N HIS A 124 -6.58 -5.34 -2.82
CA HIS A 124 -5.88 -4.15 -3.29
C HIS A 124 -4.37 -4.26 -3.04
N PRO A 125 -3.48 -3.94 -4.01
CA PRO A 125 -2.03 -4.10 -3.84
C PRO A 125 -1.45 -3.39 -2.61
N GLU A 126 -1.97 -2.21 -2.28
CA GLU A 126 -1.58 -1.47 -1.06
C GLU A 126 -1.96 -2.20 0.23
N VAL A 127 -3.12 -2.88 0.23
CA VAL A 127 -3.57 -3.66 1.38
C VAL A 127 -2.68 -4.88 1.54
N GLU A 128 -2.41 -5.64 0.47
CA GLU A 128 -1.48 -6.77 0.52
C GLU A 128 -0.06 -6.35 0.96
N GLY A 129 0.41 -5.21 0.45
CA GLY A 129 1.68 -4.61 0.84
C GLY A 129 1.74 -4.25 2.33
N THR A 130 0.67 -3.62 2.84
CA THR A 130 0.55 -3.16 4.23
C THR A 130 0.38 -4.33 5.21
N MET A 131 -0.49 -5.29 4.89
CA MET A 131 -0.68 -6.52 5.65
C MET A 131 0.65 -7.28 5.80
N GLY A 132 1.40 -7.37 4.69
CA GLY A 132 2.70 -8.02 4.63
C GLY A 132 3.85 -7.31 5.38
N GLN A 133 3.58 -6.21 6.09
CA GLN A 133 4.55 -5.57 6.99
C GLN A 133 4.51 -6.15 8.40
N TYR A 134 3.42 -6.80 8.78
CA TYR A 134 3.25 -7.39 10.10
C TYR A 134 4.01 -8.73 10.16
N ARG A 135 5.22 -8.72 10.73
CA ARG A 135 6.10 -9.89 10.86
C ARG A 135 6.80 -9.90 12.22
N CYS A 136 6.06 -10.07 13.31
CA CYS A 136 6.66 -10.03 14.65
C CYS A 136 6.46 -11.29 15.48
N THR A 137 5.68 -12.28 15.06
CA THR A 137 5.28 -13.31 16.04
C THR A 137 5.05 -14.71 15.48
N ASP A 138 5.81 -15.65 16.08
CA ASP A 138 5.48 -17.08 16.26
C ASP A 138 4.44 -17.28 17.40
N ASP A 139 4.08 -16.21 18.12
CA ASP A 139 3.21 -16.16 19.30
C ASP A 139 1.76 -15.71 19.00
N GLY A 140 1.37 -15.61 17.73
CA GLY A 140 -0.03 -15.48 17.31
C GLY A 140 -0.68 -14.09 17.45
N ALA A 141 0.11 -13.02 17.65
CA ALA A 141 -0.39 -11.66 17.44
C ALA A 141 -0.64 -11.45 15.94
N GLY A 142 -1.69 -10.70 15.59
CA GLY A 142 -2.20 -10.65 14.22
C GLY A 142 -2.38 -9.24 13.67
N ILE A 143 -2.40 -9.18 12.34
CA ILE A 143 -3.00 -8.09 11.60
C ILE A 143 -4.32 -8.59 10.97
N TYR A 144 -5.38 -7.78 11.07
CA TYR A 144 -6.73 -8.10 10.62
C TYR A 144 -7.19 -7.10 9.57
N LEU A 145 -7.92 -7.56 8.57
CA LEU A 145 -8.52 -6.70 7.56
C LEU A 145 -10.03 -6.53 7.83
N VAL A 146 -10.51 -5.29 7.78
CA VAL A 146 -11.94 -4.95 7.81
C VAL A 146 -12.25 -3.95 6.70
N GLU A 147 -13.42 -4.08 6.07
CA GLU A 147 -13.87 -3.14 5.04
C GLU A 147 -15.07 -2.32 5.54
N THR A 148 -15.87 -2.89 6.44
CA THR A 148 -17.17 -2.37 6.85
C THR A 148 -17.36 -2.40 8.38
N PRO A 149 -18.34 -1.65 8.92
CA PRO A 149 -18.71 -1.76 10.34
C PRO A 149 -19.20 -3.17 10.74
N GLU A 150 -19.72 -3.95 9.80
CA GLU A 150 -20.18 -5.31 10.05
C GLU A 150 -19.01 -6.28 10.24
N ASP A 151 -17.92 -6.10 9.49
CA ASP A 151 -16.67 -6.84 9.71
C ASP A 151 -16.14 -6.59 11.13
N VAL A 152 -16.22 -5.33 11.60
CA VAL A 152 -15.88 -4.96 12.98
C VAL A 152 -16.79 -5.67 13.98
N ALA A 153 -18.07 -5.88 13.67
CA ALA A 153 -19.02 -6.62 14.52
C ALA A 153 -18.70 -8.13 14.61
N HIS A 154 -17.90 -8.67 13.70
CA HIS A 154 -17.44 -10.07 13.73
C HIS A 154 -15.96 -10.22 14.08
N LEU A 155 -15.23 -9.12 14.28
CA LEU A 155 -13.79 -9.15 14.52
C LEU A 155 -13.43 -9.74 15.89
N TYR A 156 -12.66 -10.83 15.87
CA TYR A 156 -12.02 -11.40 17.05
C TYR A 156 -10.56 -10.95 17.11
N VAL A 157 -10.17 -10.36 18.25
CA VAL A 157 -8.81 -9.96 18.58
C VAL A 157 -8.42 -10.64 19.90
N ARG A 158 -7.13 -10.94 20.08
CA ARG A 158 -6.66 -11.66 21.27
C ARG A 158 -6.61 -10.76 22.50
N ASP A 159 -6.13 -9.53 22.35
CA ASP A 159 -5.96 -8.55 23.43
C ASP A 159 -6.50 -7.16 23.01
N PRO A 160 -7.78 -6.87 23.31
CA PRO A 160 -8.41 -5.57 23.02
C PRO A 160 -7.70 -4.35 23.64
N ASP A 161 -6.85 -4.55 24.66
CA ASP A 161 -6.11 -3.47 25.31
C ASP A 161 -4.79 -3.16 24.58
N LYS A 162 -4.35 -4.04 23.66
CA LYS A 162 -3.14 -3.89 22.83
C LYS A 162 -3.48 -3.93 21.34
N LEU A 163 -4.43 -3.09 20.95
CA LEU A 163 -4.93 -3.01 19.58
C LEU A 163 -4.67 -1.63 18.98
N ALA A 164 -4.24 -1.60 17.73
CA ALA A 164 -4.15 -0.39 16.92
C ALA A 164 -4.91 -0.55 15.60
N PHE A 165 -5.24 0.56 14.94
CA PHE A 165 -5.73 0.53 13.56
C PHE A 165 -4.93 1.46 12.65
N VAL A 166 -4.87 1.09 11.37
CA VAL A 166 -4.35 1.89 10.26
C VAL A 166 -5.35 1.84 9.10
N THR A 167 -5.23 2.74 8.11
CA THR A 167 -6.11 2.73 6.93
C THR A 167 -5.36 2.69 5.61
N GLN A 168 -5.98 2.12 4.59
CA GLN A 168 -5.57 2.35 3.20
C GLN A 168 -5.69 3.85 2.87
N THR A 169 -4.75 4.37 2.08
CA THR A 169 -4.57 5.81 1.84
C THR A 169 -5.61 6.42 0.89
N THR A 170 -6.35 5.59 0.14
CA THR A 170 -7.27 6.01 -0.94
C THR A 170 -8.74 5.74 -0.65
N LEU A 171 -9.13 5.57 0.63
CA LEU A 171 -10.51 5.25 1.00
C LEU A 171 -11.43 6.48 0.99
N SER A 172 -12.74 6.22 0.93
CA SER A 172 -13.79 7.21 1.19
C SER A 172 -13.71 7.69 2.65
N MET A 173 -13.45 8.98 2.87
CA MET A 173 -13.42 9.56 4.22
C MET A 173 -14.71 9.31 5.02
N HIS A 174 -15.85 9.33 4.35
CA HIS A 174 -17.15 9.17 5.00
C HIS A 174 -17.37 7.72 5.47
N ASP A 175 -17.01 6.75 4.64
CA ASP A 175 -17.23 5.34 4.98
C ASP A 175 -16.17 4.84 5.96
N THR A 176 -14.92 5.28 5.81
CA THR A 176 -13.86 5.01 6.79
C THR A 176 -14.20 5.55 8.17
N ALA A 177 -14.81 6.75 8.28
CA ALA A 177 -15.25 7.28 9.57
C ALA A 177 -16.25 6.35 10.28
N LYS A 178 -17.19 5.74 9.55
CA LYS A 178 -18.15 4.77 10.12
C LYS A 178 -17.45 3.53 10.67
N VAL A 179 -16.44 3.03 9.97
CA VAL A 179 -15.65 1.86 10.42
C VAL A 179 -14.83 2.22 11.66
N ILE A 180 -14.20 3.40 11.69
CA ILE A 180 -13.45 3.89 12.85
C ILE A 180 -14.36 4.06 14.07
N ASP A 181 -15.56 4.62 13.89
CA ASP A 181 -16.53 4.78 14.97
C ASP A 181 -16.96 3.42 15.53
N ALA A 182 -17.20 2.42 14.66
CA ALA A 182 -17.50 1.05 15.08
C ALA A 182 -16.31 0.41 15.84
N LEU A 183 -15.07 0.61 15.38
CA LEU A 183 -13.87 0.12 16.05
C LEU A 183 -13.71 0.73 17.44
N ARG A 184 -13.88 2.05 17.58
CA ARG A 184 -13.78 2.75 18.88
C ARG A 184 -14.91 2.37 19.83
N ALA A 185 -16.12 2.15 19.31
CA ALA A 185 -17.24 1.69 20.13
C ALA A 185 -17.01 0.26 20.67
N ARG A 186 -16.47 -0.64 19.83
CA ARG A 186 -16.19 -2.02 20.21
C ARG A 186 -14.92 -2.18 21.04
N PHE A 187 -13.88 -1.43 20.72
CA PHE A 187 -12.55 -1.49 21.33
C PHE A 187 -12.15 -0.10 21.85
N PRO A 188 -12.64 0.33 23.03
CA PRO A 188 -12.46 1.71 23.49
C PRO A 188 -11.00 2.15 23.72
N LYS A 189 -10.06 1.20 23.87
CA LYS A 189 -8.63 1.47 24.03
C LYS A 189 -7.83 1.39 22.72
N ILE A 190 -8.49 1.14 21.58
CA ILE A 190 -7.81 1.01 20.30
C ILE A 190 -7.03 2.29 19.97
N GLN A 191 -5.76 2.13 19.62
CA GLN A 191 -4.90 3.23 19.21
C GLN A 191 -5.02 3.46 17.70
N GLY A 192 -4.78 4.68 17.25
CA GLY A 192 -4.74 4.98 15.82
C GLY A 192 -4.21 6.39 15.56
N PRO A 193 -4.13 6.79 14.28
CA PRO A 193 -3.79 8.16 13.94
C PRO A 193 -4.83 9.15 14.51
N LYS A 194 -4.48 10.45 14.56
CA LYS A 194 -5.40 11.49 15.06
C LYS A 194 -6.76 11.48 14.34
N LYS A 195 -6.77 11.07 13.07
CA LYS A 195 -7.98 10.93 12.25
C LYS A 195 -7.98 9.59 11.50
N ASP A 196 -7.19 9.48 10.44
CA ASP A 196 -7.04 8.33 9.54
C ASP A 196 -5.67 8.46 8.80
N ASP A 197 -5.34 7.48 7.95
CA ASP A 197 -4.17 7.51 7.06
C ASP A 197 -4.53 7.88 5.61
N ILE A 198 -5.75 8.38 5.37
CA ILE A 198 -6.20 8.80 4.04
C ILE A 198 -5.35 9.99 3.59
N CYS A 199 -4.71 9.87 2.44
CA CYS A 199 -3.74 10.87 2.00
C CYS A 199 -4.40 12.19 1.60
N TYR A 200 -3.63 13.27 1.65
CA TYR A 200 -4.13 14.62 1.30
C TYR A 200 -4.74 14.72 -0.10
N ALA A 201 -4.32 13.86 -1.04
CA ALA A 201 -4.80 13.88 -2.41
C ALA A 201 -6.17 13.19 -2.59
N THR A 202 -6.59 12.41 -1.59
CA THR A 202 -7.90 11.75 -1.54
C THR A 202 -8.94 12.56 -0.76
N GLN A 203 -8.50 13.43 0.16
CA GLN A 203 -9.35 14.26 1.02
C GLN A 203 -10.08 15.38 0.28
#